data_AF-A0A972U3A4-F1
#
_entry.id   AF-A0A972U3A4-F1
#
_cell.length_a   1.000
_cell.length_b   1.000
_cell.length_c   1.000
_cell.angle_alpha   90.00
_cell.angle_beta   90.00
_cell.angle_gamma   90.00
#
_symmetry.space_group_name_H-M   'P 1'
#
loop_
_entity.id
_entity.type
_entity.pdbx_description
1 polymer ?
#
loop_
_entity_poly.entity_id
_entity_poly.type
_entity_poly.pdbx_seq_one_letter_code
_entity_poly.pdbx_strand_id
1 'polypeptide(L)'
;MRHLPVVAWATVGLLILTGCGTSTETVASESPAATSSPSEPVTESDLLEVPAKGAPTVSLTATPDSITGWNINIETRKWTWTPGKTGGANEPNAGHGHLYFNGEKITRIYGPWYFLSDEQAAEGDELSVTLNGNDHSPWAVDGQEIGAKTALPAPKPPDQGE
;
A
#
# COMPACT_ATOMS: atom_id res chain seq x y z
N MET A 1 47.99 36.86 -9.78
CA MET A 1 48.16 38.17 -9.12
C MET A 1 46.80 38.85 -9.01
N ARG A 2 46.49 39.35 -7.81
CA ARG A 2 45.71 40.58 -7.52
C ARG A 2 44.23 40.65 -7.93
N HIS A 3 43.37 40.36 -6.95
CA HIS A 3 42.44 41.29 -6.29
C HIS A 3 41.76 42.45 -7.06
N LEU A 4 40.41 42.43 -6.96
CA LEU A 4 39.45 43.54 -6.73
C LEU A 4 39.21 44.56 -7.88
N PRO A 5 38.12 45.37 -7.89
CA PRO A 5 37.04 45.53 -6.90
C PRO A 5 35.58 45.62 -7.41
N VAL A 6 34.69 45.56 -6.41
CA VAL A 6 33.32 46.06 -6.28
C VAL A 6 33.04 47.36 -7.05
N VAL A 7 31.85 47.45 -7.65
CA VAL A 7 31.17 48.74 -7.82
C VAL A 7 29.66 48.56 -7.62
N ALA A 8 29.15 49.18 -6.55
CA ALA A 8 27.74 49.44 -6.32
C ALA A 8 27.36 50.77 -6.97
N TRP A 9 26.24 50.81 -7.69
CA TRP A 9 25.46 52.00 -8.03
C TRP A 9 24.00 51.59 -7.83
N ALA A 10 23.29 52.16 -6.87
CA ALA A 10 22.67 53.48 -6.86
C ALA A 10 21.16 53.28 -6.99
N THR A 11 20.48 53.64 -5.90
CA THR A 11 19.04 53.87 -5.78
C THR A 11 18.51 54.80 -6.87
N VAL A 12 17.25 54.61 -7.26
CA VAL A 12 16.14 55.59 -7.17
C VAL A 12 15.06 55.17 -8.18
N GLY A 13 13.79 55.19 -7.74
CA GLY A 13 12.67 55.14 -8.68
C GLY A 13 11.34 54.76 -8.04
N LEU A 14 10.81 55.62 -7.18
CA LEU A 14 9.40 55.60 -6.81
C LEU A 14 8.58 56.06 -8.01
N LEU A 15 7.74 55.19 -8.57
CA LEU A 15 6.58 55.59 -9.38
C LEU A 15 5.38 54.76 -8.95
N ILE A 16 4.44 55.41 -8.25
CA ILE A 16 3.10 54.87 -8.00
C ILE A 16 2.26 55.23 -9.22
N LEU A 17 1.92 54.23 -10.04
CA LEU A 17 0.76 54.30 -10.93
C LEU A 17 -0.22 53.20 -10.53
N THR A 18 -1.37 53.62 -10.00
CA THR A 18 -2.59 52.84 -9.95
C THR A 18 -3.04 52.53 -11.38
N GLY A 19 -2.88 51.27 -11.79
CA GLY A 19 -3.44 50.70 -13.00
C GLY A 19 -4.30 49.49 -12.66
N CYS A 20 -5.59 49.57 -12.95
CA CYS A 20 -6.50 48.44 -12.90
C CYS A 20 -6.21 47.54 -14.11
N GLY A 21 -5.71 46.34 -13.88
CA GLY A 21 -5.38 45.38 -14.92
C GLY A 21 -5.54 43.96 -14.41
N THR A 22 -6.62 43.32 -14.82
CA THR A 22 -6.82 41.86 -14.72
C THR A 22 -5.66 41.16 -15.42
N SER A 23 -4.93 40.30 -14.71
CA SER A 23 -4.10 39.23 -15.27
C SER A 23 -3.72 38.21 -14.19
N THR A 24 -4.26 37.01 -14.36
CA THR A 24 -3.62 35.70 -14.12
C THR A 24 -3.00 35.46 -12.74
N GLU A 25 -3.78 34.84 -11.84
CA GLU A 25 -3.20 34.08 -10.73
C GLU A 25 -2.95 32.64 -11.18
N THR A 26 -1.68 32.31 -11.38
CA THR A 26 -1.18 30.93 -11.40
C THR A 26 -1.29 30.40 -9.97
N VAL A 27 -2.26 29.53 -9.71
CA VAL A 27 -2.28 28.75 -8.47
C VAL A 27 -1.22 27.66 -8.60
N ALA A 28 -0.12 27.83 -7.88
CA ALA A 28 0.83 26.75 -7.64
C ALA A 28 0.12 25.65 -6.84
N SER A 29 0.09 24.44 -7.40
CA SER A 29 -0.42 23.25 -6.74
C SER A 29 0.60 22.80 -5.70
N GLU A 30 0.39 23.17 -4.45
CA GLU A 30 1.12 22.62 -3.31
C GLU A 30 0.62 21.19 -3.08
N SER A 31 1.49 20.22 -3.33
CA SER A 31 1.25 18.79 -3.09
C SER A 31 1.22 18.52 -1.58
N PRO A 32 0.18 17.92 -0.99
CA PRO A 32 0.25 17.50 0.40
C PRO A 32 1.10 16.24 0.49
N ALA A 33 2.16 16.34 1.30
CA ALA A 33 3.02 15.23 1.69
C ALA A 33 2.18 14.10 2.30
N ALA A 34 2.42 12.87 1.82
CA ALA A 34 1.86 11.67 2.40
C ALA A 34 2.37 11.50 3.83
N THR A 35 1.49 11.68 4.81
CA THR A 35 1.73 11.26 6.20
C THR A 35 1.46 9.76 6.26
N SER A 36 2.52 8.96 6.36
CA SER A 36 2.44 7.56 6.77
C SER A 36 2.05 7.53 8.26
N SER A 37 0.78 7.23 8.54
CA SER A 37 0.33 7.02 9.92
C SER A 37 0.73 5.61 10.37
N PRO A 38 1.24 5.45 11.60
CA PRO A 38 1.45 4.13 12.20
C PRO A 38 0.11 3.41 12.37
N SER A 39 0.14 2.08 12.25
CA SER A 39 -1.03 1.22 12.37
C SER A 39 -1.63 1.31 13.78
N GLU A 40 -2.70 2.09 13.93
CA GLU A 40 -3.53 2.11 15.13
C GLU A 40 -4.19 0.72 15.31
N PRO A 41 -4.41 0.24 16.56
CA PRO A 41 -5.15 -0.99 16.79
C PRO A 41 -6.59 -0.81 16.33
N VAL A 42 -7.04 -1.67 15.40
CA VAL A 42 -8.44 -1.73 14.98
C VAL A 42 -9.32 -1.99 16.20
N THR A 43 -10.29 -1.11 16.44
CA THR A 43 -11.30 -1.34 17.46
C THR A 43 -12.39 -2.24 16.88
N GLU A 44 -13.04 -3.10 17.68
CA GLU A 44 -14.13 -4.00 17.23
C GLU A 44 -15.22 -3.28 16.41
N SER A 45 -15.39 -1.97 16.60
CA SER A 45 -16.33 -1.13 15.83
C SER A 45 -15.97 -0.92 14.35
N ASP A 46 -14.75 -1.29 13.93
CA ASP A 46 -14.24 -1.09 12.58
C ASP A 46 -14.29 -2.37 11.72
N LEU A 47 -14.79 -3.49 12.26
CA LEU A 47 -14.90 -4.77 11.55
C LEU A 47 -16.16 -4.84 10.67
N LEU A 48 -16.03 -5.42 9.49
CA LEU A 48 -17.16 -5.83 8.65
C LEU A 48 -17.57 -7.26 9.00
N GLU A 49 -18.45 -7.38 9.99
CA GLU A 49 -18.96 -8.67 10.46
C GLU A 49 -19.89 -9.35 9.43
N VAL A 50 -19.64 -10.63 9.16
CA VAL A 50 -20.51 -11.48 8.35
C VAL A 50 -20.82 -12.80 9.06
N PRO A 51 -21.99 -13.41 8.81
CA PRO A 51 -22.28 -14.73 9.35
C PRO A 51 -21.29 -15.78 8.83
N ALA A 52 -20.81 -16.65 9.73
CA ALA A 52 -19.94 -17.79 9.36
C ALA A 52 -20.50 -18.59 8.18
N LYS A 53 -21.83 -18.77 8.14
CA LYS A 53 -22.52 -19.36 7.00
C LYS A 53 -22.52 -18.37 5.81
N GLY A 54 -21.61 -18.59 4.88
CA GLY A 54 -21.54 -17.79 3.65
C GLY A 54 -20.40 -16.78 3.63
N ALA A 55 -19.68 -16.65 4.76
CA ALA A 55 -18.43 -15.90 4.85
C ALA A 55 -17.43 -16.31 3.75
N PRO A 56 -16.64 -15.36 3.22
CA PRO A 56 -15.55 -15.67 2.34
C PRO A 56 -14.46 -16.41 3.11
N THR A 57 -13.62 -17.15 2.38
CA THR A 57 -12.45 -17.79 2.95
C THR A 57 -11.24 -17.45 2.10
N VAL A 58 -10.06 -17.42 2.71
CA VAL A 58 -8.79 -17.22 2.03
C VAL A 58 -7.78 -18.28 2.48
N SER A 59 -6.92 -18.71 1.56
CA SER A 59 -5.70 -19.45 1.84
C SER A 59 -4.51 -18.76 1.18
N LEU A 60 -3.34 -18.90 1.79
CA LEU A 60 -2.11 -18.25 1.38
C LEU A 60 -1.02 -19.31 1.23
N THR A 61 -0.39 -19.36 0.05
CA THR A 61 0.71 -20.28 -0.23
C THR A 61 1.89 -19.49 -0.78
N ALA A 62 3.10 -19.81 -0.31
CA ALA A 62 4.34 -19.27 -0.85
C ALA A 62 5.13 -20.39 -1.53
N THR A 63 5.61 -20.15 -2.74
CA THR A 63 6.47 -21.07 -3.49
C THR A 63 7.72 -20.34 -3.97
N PRO A 64 8.92 -20.93 -3.87
CA PRO A 64 10.12 -20.29 -4.40
C PRO A 64 9.95 -19.98 -5.89
N ASP A 65 10.33 -18.78 -6.29
CA ASP A 65 10.38 -18.42 -7.71
C ASP A 65 11.51 -19.18 -8.42
N SER A 66 11.41 -19.28 -9.75
CA SER A 66 12.41 -19.99 -10.54
C SER A 66 13.75 -19.24 -10.64
N ILE A 67 13.75 -17.93 -10.41
CA ILE A 67 14.93 -17.05 -10.45
C ILE A 67 15.30 -16.61 -9.03
N THR A 68 14.45 -15.82 -8.37
CA THR A 68 14.72 -15.20 -7.04
C THR A 68 13.43 -14.91 -6.29
N GLY A 69 13.42 -15.01 -4.97
CA GLY A 69 12.25 -14.69 -4.15
C GLY A 69 11.16 -15.77 -4.20
N TRP A 70 9.89 -15.36 -4.00
CA TRP A 70 8.75 -16.25 -3.91
C TRP A 70 7.54 -15.75 -4.70
N ASN A 71 6.84 -16.67 -5.35
CA ASN A 71 5.50 -16.48 -5.86
C ASN A 71 4.49 -16.81 -4.77
N ILE A 72 3.67 -15.81 -4.43
CA ILE A 72 2.63 -15.90 -3.41
C ILE A 72 1.29 -16.07 -4.10
N ASN A 73 0.59 -17.15 -3.77
CA ASN A 73 -0.76 -17.41 -4.25
C ASN A 73 -1.79 -17.20 -3.14
N ILE A 74 -2.79 -16.40 -3.45
CA ILE A 74 -3.92 -16.09 -2.58
C ILE A 74 -5.16 -16.68 -3.24
N GLU A 75 -5.66 -17.79 -2.67
CA GLU A 75 -6.88 -18.42 -3.15
C GLU A 75 -8.04 -17.99 -2.27
N THR A 76 -9.12 -17.54 -2.89
CA THR A 76 -10.32 -17.07 -2.17
C THR A 76 -11.56 -17.84 -2.60
N ARG A 77 -12.48 -18.08 -1.68
CA ARG A 77 -13.82 -18.62 -1.99
C ARG A 77 -14.89 -17.67 -1.52
N LYS A 78 -16.01 -17.62 -2.28
CA LYS A 78 -17.14 -16.70 -2.05
C LYS A 78 -16.71 -15.24 -1.93
N TRP A 79 -15.66 -14.86 -2.65
CA TRP A 79 -15.04 -13.55 -2.61
C TRP A 79 -15.02 -12.95 -4.01
N THR A 80 -15.23 -11.63 -4.10
CA THR A 80 -15.11 -10.88 -5.36
C THR A 80 -14.05 -9.81 -5.23
N TRP A 81 -12.98 -9.92 -6.01
CA TRP A 81 -11.98 -8.86 -6.12
C TRP A 81 -12.57 -7.63 -6.80
N THR A 82 -12.54 -6.48 -6.14
CA THR A 82 -13.09 -5.20 -6.65
C THR A 82 -12.07 -4.07 -6.61
N PRO A 83 -10.88 -4.22 -7.23
CA PRO A 83 -9.82 -3.21 -7.14
C PRO A 83 -10.24 -1.83 -7.63
N GLY A 84 -11.09 -1.77 -8.67
CA GLY A 84 -11.64 -0.52 -9.19
C GLY A 84 -12.66 0.18 -8.28
N LYS A 85 -13.04 -0.42 -7.15
CA LYS A 85 -13.96 0.15 -6.15
C LYS A 85 -13.27 0.50 -4.83
N THR A 86 -11.95 0.29 -4.72
CA THR A 86 -11.17 0.62 -3.52
C THR A 86 -11.33 2.11 -3.16
N GLY A 87 -11.52 2.41 -1.88
CA GLY A 87 -11.88 3.72 -1.34
C GLY A 87 -13.38 4.05 -1.39
N GLY A 88 -14.20 3.15 -1.95
CA GLY A 88 -15.64 3.30 -2.05
C GLY A 88 -16.43 2.58 -0.95
N ALA A 89 -17.74 2.49 -1.13
CA ALA A 89 -18.64 1.78 -0.22
C ALA A 89 -18.45 0.25 -0.27
N ASN A 90 -18.67 -0.41 0.86
CA ASN A 90 -18.54 -1.86 0.97
C ASN A 90 -19.66 -2.62 0.25
N GLU A 91 -19.27 -3.74 -0.35
CA GLU A 91 -20.17 -4.69 -1.00
C GLU A 91 -19.94 -6.07 -0.34
N PRO A 92 -21.00 -6.85 -0.07
CA PRO A 92 -20.86 -8.14 0.61
C PRO A 92 -19.82 -9.05 -0.04
N ASN A 93 -18.90 -9.57 0.77
CA ASN A 93 -17.82 -10.47 0.37
C ASN A 93 -17.02 -9.96 -0.85
N ALA A 94 -16.76 -8.65 -0.90
CA ALA A 94 -15.98 -8.03 -1.95
C ALA A 94 -14.99 -7.01 -1.39
N GLY A 95 -13.95 -6.74 -2.17
CA GLY A 95 -12.92 -5.76 -1.85
C GLY A 95 -11.55 -6.18 -2.37
N HIS A 96 -10.55 -6.04 -1.51
CA HIS A 96 -9.15 -6.34 -1.79
C HIS A 96 -8.47 -6.96 -0.56
N GLY A 97 -7.22 -7.39 -0.71
CA GLY A 97 -6.43 -7.97 0.37
C GLY A 97 -5.43 -6.96 0.90
N HIS A 98 -5.07 -7.04 2.17
CA HIS A 98 -3.87 -6.39 2.68
C HIS A 98 -2.86 -7.50 2.99
N LEU A 99 -1.65 -7.35 2.46
CA LEU A 99 -0.57 -8.31 2.66
C LEU A 99 0.41 -7.75 3.69
N TYR A 100 0.82 -8.62 4.60
CA TYR A 100 1.70 -8.32 5.72
C TYR A 100 2.89 -9.28 5.69
N PHE A 101 4.03 -8.78 6.14
CA PHE A 101 5.26 -9.51 6.31
C PHE A 101 5.73 -9.30 7.75
N ASN A 102 5.88 -10.39 8.51
CA ASN A 102 6.21 -10.37 9.93
C ASN A 102 5.33 -9.41 10.76
N GLY A 103 4.03 -9.35 10.41
CA GLY A 103 3.04 -8.48 11.06
C GLY A 103 3.00 -7.03 10.56
N GLU A 104 3.97 -6.60 9.75
CA GLU A 104 3.95 -5.26 9.14
C GLU A 104 3.27 -5.28 7.77
N LYS A 105 2.35 -4.35 7.54
CA LYS A 105 1.66 -4.27 6.24
C LYS A 105 2.63 -3.79 5.15
N ILE A 106 2.83 -4.61 4.13
CA ILE A 106 3.73 -4.29 3.01
C ILE A 106 2.98 -3.76 1.79
N THR A 107 1.77 -4.22 1.51
CA THR A 107 1.02 -3.76 0.33
C THR A 107 -0.47 -4.06 0.39
N ARG A 108 -1.22 -3.47 -0.55
CA ARG A 108 -2.58 -3.88 -0.91
C ARG A 108 -2.48 -4.87 -2.07
N ILE A 109 -3.28 -5.92 -2.04
CA ILE A 109 -3.35 -6.94 -3.08
C ILE A 109 -4.70 -6.86 -3.77
N TYR A 110 -4.65 -6.82 -5.10
CA TYR A 110 -5.82 -6.64 -5.96
C TYR A 110 -6.18 -7.89 -6.78
N GLY A 111 -5.50 -9.00 -6.52
CA GLY A 111 -5.70 -10.25 -7.24
C GLY A 111 -4.97 -11.43 -6.58
N PRO A 112 -5.00 -12.60 -7.22
CA PRO A 112 -4.60 -13.85 -6.59
C PRO A 112 -3.08 -14.10 -6.53
N TRP A 113 -2.26 -13.22 -7.12
CA TRP A 113 -0.81 -13.44 -7.23
C TRP A 113 -0.03 -12.21 -6.81
N TYR A 114 1.06 -12.44 -6.09
CA TYR A 114 2.04 -11.43 -5.71
C TYR A 114 3.45 -12.03 -5.74
N PHE A 115 4.41 -11.25 -6.19
CA PHE A 115 5.82 -11.64 -6.18
C PHE A 115 6.52 -10.92 -5.01
N LEU A 116 7.17 -11.70 -4.14
CA LEU A 116 7.97 -11.20 -3.03
C LEU A 116 9.45 -11.40 -3.34
N SER A 117 10.25 -10.33 -3.31
CA SER A 117 11.70 -10.43 -3.51
C SER A 117 12.41 -11.04 -2.29
N ASP A 118 13.54 -11.69 -2.55
CA ASP A 118 14.45 -12.22 -1.53
C ASP A 118 15.31 -11.15 -0.86
N GLU A 119 15.40 -9.94 -1.42
CA GLU A 119 16.03 -8.79 -0.77
C GLU A 119 15.38 -8.42 0.56
N GLN A 120 14.10 -8.76 0.74
CA GLN A 120 13.27 -8.35 1.87
C GLN A 120 12.92 -9.49 2.82
N ALA A 121 13.31 -10.74 2.51
CA ALA A 121 12.79 -11.90 3.21
C ALA A 121 13.75 -13.10 3.23
N ALA A 122 13.62 -13.92 4.26
CA ALA A 122 14.36 -15.15 4.47
C ALA A 122 13.41 -16.35 4.71
N GLU A 123 13.98 -17.56 4.65
CA GLU A 123 13.26 -18.77 5.04
C GLU A 123 12.70 -18.64 6.46
N GLY A 124 11.45 -19.04 6.65
CA GLY A 124 10.78 -19.05 7.94
C GLY A 124 10.07 -17.74 8.30
N ASP A 125 10.29 -16.64 7.58
CA ASP A 125 9.53 -15.40 7.78
C ASP A 125 8.03 -15.62 7.52
N GLU A 126 7.18 -14.92 8.27
CA GLU A 126 5.73 -15.07 8.17
C GLU A 126 5.15 -14.07 7.16
N LEU A 127 4.36 -14.58 6.22
CA LEU A 127 3.43 -13.78 5.45
C LEU A 127 2.02 -14.00 5.95
N SER A 128 1.23 -12.94 5.99
CA SER A 128 -0.21 -13.02 6.23
C SER A 128 -0.99 -12.10 5.30
N VAL A 129 -2.24 -12.49 5.03
CA VAL A 129 -3.18 -11.72 4.23
C VAL A 129 -4.51 -11.62 4.97
N THR A 130 -5.13 -10.45 4.92
CA THR A 130 -6.51 -10.21 5.38
C THR A 130 -7.39 -9.88 4.18
N LEU A 131 -8.67 -10.24 4.23
CA LEU A 131 -9.67 -9.75 3.29
C LEU A 131 -10.30 -8.47 3.82
N ASN A 132 -10.31 -7.41 3.02
CA ASN A 132 -10.77 -6.08 3.42
C ASN A 132 -11.83 -5.57 2.45
N GLY A 133 -12.80 -4.83 2.97
CA GLY A 133 -13.80 -4.11 2.19
C GLY A 133 -13.19 -3.02 1.32
N ASN A 134 -14.03 -2.44 0.46
CA ASN A 134 -13.64 -1.35 -0.41
C ASN A 134 -13.17 -0.13 0.40
N ASP A 135 -13.70 0.09 1.60
CA ASP A 135 -13.29 1.17 2.50
C ASP A 135 -12.03 0.86 3.34
N HIS A 136 -11.40 -0.30 3.11
CA HIS A 136 -10.27 -0.86 3.85
C HIS A 136 -10.60 -1.59 5.17
N SER A 137 -11.83 -1.54 5.66
CA SER A 137 -12.25 -2.23 6.88
C SER A 137 -12.10 -3.75 6.71
N PRO A 138 -11.51 -4.47 7.69
CA PRO A 138 -11.33 -5.91 7.57
C PRO A 138 -12.67 -6.65 7.67
N TRP A 139 -12.86 -7.68 6.84
CA TRP A 139 -13.98 -8.61 7.00
C TRP A 139 -13.71 -9.55 8.15
N ALA A 140 -14.74 -9.84 8.95
CA ALA A 140 -14.62 -10.67 10.14
C ALA A 140 -15.79 -11.63 10.32
N VAL A 141 -15.55 -12.68 11.09
CA VAL A 141 -16.56 -13.61 11.60
C VAL A 141 -16.34 -13.74 13.10
N ASP A 142 -17.37 -13.40 13.88
CA ASP A 142 -17.35 -13.51 15.35
C ASP A 142 -16.17 -12.73 15.98
N GLY A 143 -15.88 -11.53 15.46
CA GLY A 143 -14.79 -10.66 15.91
C GLY A 143 -13.42 -11.02 15.34
N GLN A 144 -13.29 -12.11 14.59
CA GLN A 144 -12.02 -12.55 14.03
C GLN A 144 -11.91 -12.20 12.55
N GLU A 145 -10.86 -11.46 12.18
CA GLU A 145 -10.57 -11.13 10.80
C GLU A 145 -10.44 -12.38 9.92
N ILE A 146 -10.99 -12.29 8.72
CA ILE A 146 -10.89 -13.32 7.69
C ILE A 146 -9.54 -13.14 7.00
N GLY A 147 -8.59 -14.00 7.38
CA GLY A 147 -7.23 -13.98 6.86
C GLY A 147 -6.58 -15.37 6.84
N ALA A 148 -5.39 -15.41 6.26
CA ALA A 148 -4.55 -16.59 6.22
C ALA A 148 -3.09 -16.21 6.40
N LYS A 149 -2.26 -17.17 6.81
CA LYS A 149 -0.83 -16.98 7.00
C LYS A 149 -0.04 -18.21 6.58
N THR A 150 1.21 -18.00 6.19
CA THR A 150 2.18 -19.04 5.85
C THR A 150 3.58 -18.59 6.22
N ALA A 151 4.44 -19.54 6.55
CA ALA A 151 5.88 -19.28 6.58
C ALA A 151 6.44 -19.37 5.15
N LEU A 152 7.49 -18.61 4.86
CA LEU A 152 8.22 -18.72 3.61
C LEU A 152 9.04 -20.03 3.61
N PRO A 153 8.93 -20.85 2.54
CA PRO A 153 9.80 -22.02 2.39
C PRO A 153 11.23 -21.59 2.09
N ALA A 154 12.18 -22.53 2.23
CA ALA A 154 13.55 -22.34 1.77
C ALA A 154 13.58 -21.77 0.34
N PRO A 155 14.40 -20.74 0.06
CA PRO A 155 14.51 -20.21 -1.29
C PRO A 155 15.06 -21.29 -2.23
N LYS A 156 14.85 -21.10 -3.54
CA LYS A 156 15.45 -21.98 -4.54
C LYS A 156 16.99 -21.96 -4.33
N PRO A 157 17.66 -23.12 -4.23
CA PRO A 157 19.11 -23.14 -4.19
C PRO A 157 19.68 -22.44 -5.42
N PRO A 158 20.78 -21.69 -5.29
CA PRO A 158 21.44 -21.08 -6.44
C PRO A 158 21.72 -22.16 -7.50
N ASP A 159 21.43 -21.85 -8.75
CA ASP A 159 21.64 -22.77 -9.86
C ASP A 159 23.11 -23.20 -9.89
N GLN A 160 23.36 -24.49 -9.64
CA GLN A 160 24.69 -25.07 -9.71
C GLN A 160 24.91 -25.49 -11.16
N GLY A 161 25.11 -24.48 -12.02
CA GLY A 161 25.05 -24.59 -13.47
C GLY A 161 25.59 -25.91 -14.03
N GLU A 162 24.81 -26.52 -14.93
CA GLU A 162 25.21 -27.68 -15.74
C GLU A 162 26.28 -27.33 -16.76
#